data_AF-Q3M2S6-F1
#
_entry.id   AF-Q3M2S6-F1
#
_cell.length_a   1.000
_cell.length_b   1.000
_cell.length_c   1.000
_cell.angle_alpha   90.00
_cell.angle_beta   90.00
_cell.angle_gamma   90.00
#
_symmetry.space_group_name_H-M   'P 1'
#
loop_
_entity.id
_entity.type
_entity.pdbx_description
1 polymer ?
#
loop_
_entity_poly.entity_id
_entity_poly.type
_entity_poly.pdbx_seq_one_letter_code
_entity_poly.pdbx_strand_id
1 'polypeptide(L)' 'MPRSNLLQVDLSQLVTIAEASSQLGRGYSRRSIIRRIDSGEWKEGIHWVDDRRDGALKRIIKINLVEVNKLRQVPAGRR' A
#
# COMPACT_ATOMS: atom_id res chain seq x y z
N MET A 1 -16.21 -18.32 20.05
CA MET A 1 -16.27 -17.54 18.80
C MET A 1 -14.87 -17.07 18.45
N PRO A 2 -14.16 -17.63 17.45
CA PRO A 2 -12.88 -17.04 17.05
C PRO A 2 -13.17 -15.84 16.15
N ARG A 3 -12.79 -14.63 16.60
CA ARG A 3 -12.67 -13.44 15.74
C ARG A 3 -11.42 -13.62 14.87
N SER A 4 -11.51 -14.46 13.85
CA SER A 4 -10.45 -14.63 12.86
C SER A 4 -10.76 -13.76 11.66
N ASN A 5 -10.58 -12.45 11.81
CA ASN A 5 -10.43 -11.55 10.65
C ASN A 5 -9.08 -10.86 10.77
N LEU A 6 -8.02 -11.67 10.90
CA LEU A 6 -6.67 -11.22 10.62
C LEU A 6 -6.65 -10.96 9.12
N LEU A 7 -6.70 -9.68 8.75
CA LEU A 7 -6.44 -9.20 7.41
C LEU A 7 -5.21 -9.95 6.91
N GLN A 8 -5.42 -10.82 5.91
CA GLN A 8 -4.38 -11.59 5.26
C GLN A 8 -3.57 -10.62 4.39
N VAL A 9 -2.83 -9.71 5.04
CA VAL A 9 -1.79 -8.94 4.39
C VAL A 9 -0.73 -9.96 4.04
N ASP A 10 -0.69 -10.34 2.77
CA ASP A 10 0.36 -11.18 2.26
C ASP A 10 1.69 -10.39 2.33
N LEU A 11 2.40 -10.59 3.44
CA LEU A 11 3.66 -9.91 3.74
C LEU A 11 4.75 -10.23 2.70
N SER A 12 4.56 -11.26 1.86
CA SER A 12 5.52 -11.66 0.84
C SER A 12 5.65 -10.65 -0.31
N GLN A 13 4.71 -9.71 -0.45
CA GLN A 13 4.68 -8.71 -1.53
C GLN A 13 4.69 -7.26 -1.00
N LEU A 14 5.27 -7.05 0.18
CA LEU A 14 5.55 -5.73 0.72
C LEU A 14 6.86 -5.20 0.15
N VAL A 15 6.78 -4.11 -0.62
CA VAL A 15 7.94 -3.49 -1.26
C VAL A 15 8.09 -2.02 -0.85
N THR A 16 9.28 -1.45 -1.02
CA THR A 16 9.49 -0.02 -0.79
C THR A 16 8.73 0.85 -1.79
N ILE A 17 8.54 2.14 -1.49
CA ILE A 17 7.95 3.10 -2.45
C ILE A 17 8.75 3.14 -3.76
N ALA A 18 10.07 2.99 -3.70
CA ALA A 18 10.94 2.98 -4.87
C ALA A 18 10.64 1.78 -5.78
N GLU A 19 10.59 0.58 -5.21
CA GLU A 19 10.26 -0.65 -5.94
C GLU A 19 8.82 -0.62 -6.45
N ALA A 20 7.87 -0.17 -5.62
CA ALA A 20 6.49 -0.01 -6.03
C ALA A 20 6.36 0.94 -7.23
N SER A 21 7.11 2.05 -7.23
CA SER A 21 7.12 2.99 -8.35
C SER A 21 7.65 2.36 -9.63
N SER A 22 8.70 1.53 -9.53
CA SER A 22 9.26 0.81 -10.69
C SER A 22 8.31 -0.27 -11.22
N GLN A 23 7.64 -1.01 -10.32
CA GLN A 23 6.76 -2.12 -10.71
C GLN A 23 5.38 -1.65 -11.21
N LEU A 24 4.81 -0.61 -10.59
CA LEU A 24 3.51 -0.06 -11.00
C LEU A 24 3.61 0.80 -12.28
N GLY A 25 4.76 1.42 -12.50
CA GLY A 25 5.07 2.19 -13.71
C GLY A 25 4.34 3.53 -13.80
N ARG A 26 3.92 3.89 -15.02
CA ARG A 26 3.35 5.21 -15.34
C ARG A 26 2.13 5.53 -14.47
N GLY A 27 2.09 6.74 -13.90
CA GLY A 27 1.01 7.19 -12.99
C GLY A 27 1.20 6.81 -11.52
N TYR A 28 2.30 6.13 -11.18
CA TYR A 28 2.66 5.72 -9.83
C TYR A 28 4.10 6.12 -9.47
N SER A 29 4.46 7.39 -9.73
CA SER A 29 5.71 7.94 -9.22
C SER A 29 5.72 7.94 -7.69
N ARG A 30 6.91 7.99 -7.05
CA ARG A 30 7.05 8.10 -5.58
C ARG A 30 6.13 9.17 -4.98
N ARG A 31 6.12 10.37 -5.58
CA ARG A 31 5.26 11.49 -5.16
C ARG A 31 3.77 11.17 -5.31
N SER A 32 3.39 10.47 -6.37
CA SER A 32 2.00 10.07 -6.60
C SER A 32 1.55 8.99 -5.61
N ILE A 33 2.44 8.07 -5.23
CA ILE A 33 2.16 7.05 -4.21
C ILE A 33 1.94 7.72 -2.85
N ILE A 34 2.86 8.60 -2.44
CA ILE A 34 2.74 9.35 -1.18
C ILE A 34 1.45 10.17 -1.17
N ARG A 35 1.11 10.86 -2.27
CA ARG A 35 -0.16 11.62 -2.37
C ARG A 35 -1.40 10.76 -2.11
N ARG A 36 -1.44 9.51 -2.61
CA ARG A 36 -2.56 8.59 -2.41
C ARG A 36 -2.65 8.07 -0.98
N ILE A 37 -1.51 7.93 -0.32
CA ILE A 37 -1.43 7.61 1.11
C ILE A 37 -1.96 8.79 1.93
N ASP A 38 -1.42 9.99 1.68
CA ASP A 38 -1.80 11.21 2.40
C ASP A 38 -3.27 11.59 2.18
N SER A 39 -3.82 11.32 0.99
CA SER A 39 -5.24 11.57 0.69
C SER A 39 -6.18 10.52 1.27
N GLY A 40 -5.65 9.45 1.89
CA GLY A 40 -6.45 8.32 2.40
C GLY A 40 -7.05 7.42 1.32
N GLU A 41 -6.66 7.59 0.05
CA GLU A 41 -7.05 6.68 -1.05
C GLU A 41 -6.49 5.28 -0.78
N TRP A 42 -5.26 5.22 -0.26
CA TRP A 42 -4.62 3.99 0.18
C TRP A 42 -4.71 3.86 1.70
N LYS A 43 -5.16 2.69 2.15
CA LYS A 43 -5.48 2.41 3.56
C LYS A 43 -4.32 1.69 4.21
N GLU A 44 -3.89 2.18 5.36
CA GLU A 44 -2.87 1.53 6.18
C GLU A 44 -3.37 0.16 6.65
N GLY A 45 -2.49 -0.84 6.68
CA GLY A 45 -2.84 -2.24 6.98
C GLY A 45 -3.51 -3.00 5.83
N ILE A 46 -3.76 -2.35 4.68
CA ILE A 46 -4.32 -2.98 3.47
C ILE A 46 -3.41 -2.73 2.28
N HIS A 47 -3.31 -1.47 1.86
CA HIS A 47 -2.56 -1.04 0.67
C HIS A 47 -1.09 -0.70 1.00
N TRP A 48 -0.82 -0.30 2.24
CA TRP A 48 0.51 0.02 2.74
C TRP A 48 0.60 -0.22 4.24
N VAL A 49 1.81 -0.29 4.77
CA VAL A 49 2.09 -0.41 6.20
C VAL A 49 3.24 0.51 6.59
N ASP A 50 3.19 1.10 7.78
CA ASP A 50 4.34 1.77 8.40
C ASP A 50 5.19 0.74 9.14
N ASP A 51 6.34 0.40 8.58
CA ASP A 51 7.35 -0.52 9.13
C ASP A 51 8.41 0.22 9.96
N ARG A 52 8.06 1.38 10.52
CA ARG A 52 8.94 2.09 11.44
C ARG A 52 9.21 1.22 12.67
N ARG A 53 10.46 1.22 13.16
CA ARG A 53 10.74 0.76 14.53
C ARG A 53 10.09 1.70 15.53
N ASP A 54 9.67 1.16 16.66
CA ASP A 54 9.03 1.94 17.71
C ASP A 54 9.96 3.09 18.15
N GLY A 55 9.44 4.31 18.20
CA GLY A 55 10.21 5.54 18.47
C GLY A 55 11.02 6.14 17.30
N ALA A 56 10.98 5.57 16.09
CA ALA A 56 11.68 6.15 14.95
C ALA A 56 10.95 7.37 14.37
N LEU A 57 11.68 8.50 14.23
CA LEU A 57 11.16 9.74 13.62
C LEU A 57 10.92 9.61 12.11
N LYS A 58 11.58 8.67 11.43
CA LYS A 58 11.45 8.44 10.00
C LYS A 58 10.46 7.32 9.74
N ARG A 59 9.40 7.61 8.98
CA ARG A 59 8.44 6.60 8.50
C ARG A 59 9.12 5.67 7.51
N ILE A 60 8.91 4.36 7.66
CA ILE A 60 9.39 3.35 6.70
C ILE A 60 8.15 2.74 6.06
N ILE A 61 7.71 3.34 4.96
CA ILE A 61 6.49 2.91 4.29
C ILE A 61 6.80 1.73 3.36
N LYS A 62 6.07 0.63 3.57
CA LYS A 62 6.03 -0.51 2.64
C LYS A 62 4.66 -0.58 1.96
N ILE A 63 4.66 -0.83 0.66
CA ILE A 63 3.47 -0.91 -0.18
C ILE A 63 3.14 -2.37 -0.44
N ASN A 64 1.87 -2.73 -0.28
CA ASN A 64 1.35 -4.03 -0.67
C ASN A 64 0.93 -3.98 -2.14
N LEU A 65 1.78 -4.53 -3.02
CA LEU A 65 1.53 -4.49 -4.46
C LEU A 65 0.30 -5.29 -4.89
N VAL A 66 -0.04 -6.36 -4.19
CA VAL A 66 -1.18 -7.21 -4.53
C VAL A 66 -2.47 -6.40 -4.41
N GLU A 67 -2.68 -5.75 -3.27
CA GLU A 67 -3.89 -4.94 -3.02
C GLU A 67 -3.92 -3.69 -3.92
N VAL A 68 -2.78 -3.05 -4.15
CA VAL A 68 -2.71 -1.92 -5.09
C VAL A 68 -3.04 -2.35 -6.52
N ASN A 69 -2.59 -3.54 -6.96
CA ASN A 69 -2.95 -4.07 -8.28
C ASN A 69 -4.43 -4.47 -8.36
N LYS A 70 -5.03 -4.98 -7.28
CA LYS A 70 -6.48 -5.21 -7.21
C LYS A 70 -7.27 -3.92 -7.39
N LEU A 71 -6.86 -2.83 -6.72
CA LEU A 71 -7.46 -1.49 -6.92
C LEU A 71 -7.41 -1.03 -8.38
N ARG A 72 -6.30 -1.31 -9.08
CA ARG A 72 -6.13 -0.96 -10.50
C ARG A 72 -7.06 -1.76 -11.42
N GLN A 73 -7.38 -2.99 -11.05
CA GLN A 73 -8.25 -3.88 -11.84
C GLN A 73 -9.73 -3.55 -11.69
N VAL A 74 -10.13 -2.77 -10.67
CA VAL A 74 -11.51 -2.28 -10.57
C VAL A 74 -11.70 -1.22 -11.67
N PRO A 75 -12.54 -1.48 -12.70
CA PRO A 75 -12.76 -0.50 -13.75
C PRO A 75 -13.45 0.73 -13.15
N ALA A 76 -13.05 1.91 -13.62
CA ALA A 76 -13.60 3.21 -13.20
C ALA A 76 -15.11 3.40 -13.46
N GLY A 77 -15.81 2.38 -13.96
CA GLY A 77 -17.23 2.38 -14.33
C GLY A 77 -18.20 1.84 -13.28
N ARG A 78 -17.76 1.53 -12.05
CA ARG A 78 -18.66 1.33 -10.89
C ARG A 78 -18.16 2.15 -9.70
N ARG A 79 -18.43 3.44 -9.74
CA ARG A 79 -18.51 4.31 -8.55
C ARG A 79 -19.91 4.87 -8.47
#